data_AF-A0A3B4AS91-F1
#
_entry.id   AF-A0A3B4AS91-F1
#
_cell.length_a   1.000
_cell.length_b   1.000
_cell.length_c   1.000
_cell.angle_alpha   90.00
_cell.angle_beta   90.00
_cell.angle_gamma   90.00
#
_symmetry.space_group_name_H-M   'P 1'
#
loop_
_entity.id
_entity.type
_entity.pdbx_description
1 polymer ?
#
loop_
_entity_poly.entity_id
_entity_poly.type
_entity_poly.pdbx_seq_one_letter_code
_entity_poly.pdbx_strand_id
1 'polypeptide(L)'
;MGKRYYCDYCERSFQDNMHNRKKHLNGVQHHRAKKAWFDFFKDPEAILLEEQAKKPCRMFLQKGICDFGPNCRFSHMSDQDFYRLRRQVEGGNSQEHFEDKILSDRSVEEWLTRREKRRNALCSAEDVKTDTEESPEETDVPQHLLLVPDLPPSLRPPPPGGWKVSANTEWG
;
A
#
# COMPACT_ATOMS: atom_id res chain seq x y z
N MET A 1 9.91 15.48 -37.30
CA MET A 1 9.09 15.58 -36.06
C MET A 1 10.02 15.41 -34.86
N GLY A 2 10.14 16.41 -33.98
CA GLY A 2 11.05 16.35 -32.82
C GLY A 2 10.48 15.54 -31.67
N LYS A 3 11.35 14.89 -30.88
CA LYS A 3 10.96 14.21 -29.63
C LYS A 3 10.40 15.26 -28.65
N ARG A 4 9.30 14.93 -27.97
CA ARG A 4 8.69 15.79 -26.93
C ARG A 4 8.86 15.13 -25.57
N TYR A 5 9.16 15.93 -24.55
CA TYR A 5 9.25 15.48 -23.17
C TYR A 5 7.98 15.87 -22.44
N TYR A 6 7.42 14.92 -21.68
CA TYR A 6 6.29 15.12 -20.80
C TYR A 6 6.75 15.03 -19.35
N CYS A 7 6.30 15.94 -18.50
CA CYS A 7 6.54 15.90 -17.06
C CYS A 7 5.24 15.56 -16.34
N ASP A 8 5.20 14.42 -15.65
CA ASP A 8 4.01 13.93 -14.94
C ASP A 8 3.61 14.87 -13.79
N TYR A 9 4.57 15.44 -13.08
CA TYR A 9 4.29 16.37 -11.97
C TYR A 9 3.68 17.69 -12.44
N CYS A 10 4.05 18.16 -13.64
CA CYS A 10 3.63 19.46 -14.16
C CYS A 10 2.52 19.37 -15.21
N GLU A 11 2.15 18.15 -15.65
CA GLU A 11 1.21 17.85 -16.73
C GLU A 11 1.48 18.62 -18.04
N ARG A 12 2.75 18.84 -18.38
CA ARG A 12 3.16 19.68 -19.52
C ARG A 12 4.10 18.95 -20.47
N SER A 13 3.82 19.08 -21.77
CA SER A 13 4.65 18.56 -22.86
C SER A 13 5.38 19.68 -23.60
N PHE A 14 6.71 19.59 -23.70
CA PHE A 14 7.55 20.56 -24.42
C PHE A 14 8.54 19.85 -25.35
N GLN A 15 9.24 20.60 -26.20
CA GLN A 15 10.26 20.04 -27.10
C GLN A 15 11.42 19.46 -26.28
N ASP A 16 11.74 18.19 -26.49
CA ASP A 16 12.73 17.48 -25.70
C ASP A 16 14.15 17.87 -26.12
N ASN A 17 14.75 18.75 -25.33
CA ASN A 17 16.15 19.10 -25.38
C ASN A 17 16.71 18.95 -23.96
N MET A 18 17.90 18.37 -23.82
CA MET A 18 18.58 18.19 -22.53
C MET A 18 18.63 19.48 -21.70
N HIS A 19 18.91 20.62 -22.33
CA HIS A 19 18.95 21.91 -21.64
C HIS A 19 17.58 22.34 -21.13
N ASN A 20 16.55 22.21 -21.97
CA ASN A 20 15.17 22.55 -21.62
C ASN A 20 14.64 21.66 -20.50
N ARG A 21 14.91 20.36 -20.58
CA ARG A 21 14.54 19.38 -19.55
C ARG A 21 15.20 19.72 -18.22
N LYS A 22 16.51 20.00 -18.21
CA LYS A 22 17.24 20.37 -16.99
C LYS A 22 16.71 21.67 -16.38
N LYS A 23 16.46 22.70 -17.21
CA LYS A 23 15.84 23.96 -16.75
C LYS A 23 14.45 23.75 -16.18
N HIS A 24 13.65 22.87 -16.78
CA HIS A 24 12.32 22.53 -16.29
C HIS A 24 12.40 21.84 -14.91
N LEU A 25 13.20 20.77 -14.80
CA LEU A 25 13.32 19.97 -13.57
C LEU A 25 13.88 20.75 -12.38
N ASN A 26 14.80 21.70 -12.64
CA ASN A 26 15.36 22.57 -11.60
C ASN A 26 14.54 23.84 -11.37
N GLY A 27 13.40 23.98 -12.05
CA GLY A 27 12.52 25.12 -11.94
C GLY A 27 11.69 25.08 -10.65
N VAL A 28 11.47 26.25 -10.05
CA VAL A 28 10.62 26.38 -8.84
C VAL A 28 9.21 25.82 -9.07
N GLN A 29 8.66 25.99 -10.27
CA GLN A 29 7.34 25.46 -10.62
C GLN A 29 7.31 23.93 -10.57
N HIS A 30 8.34 23.26 -11.11
CA HIS A 30 8.45 21.80 -11.04
C HIS A 30 8.63 21.34 -9.59
N HIS A 31 9.48 21.99 -8.80
CA HIS A 31 9.64 21.64 -7.39
C HIS A 31 8.34 21.79 -6.59
N ARG A 32 7.56 22.86 -6.83
CA ARG A 32 6.26 23.06 -6.19
C ARG A 32 5.24 22.00 -6.61
N ALA A 33 5.14 21.72 -7.90
CA ALA A 33 4.21 20.72 -8.42
C ALA A 33 4.58 19.31 -7.92
N LYS A 34 5.88 18.98 -7.93
CA LYS A 34 6.42 17.75 -7.36
C LYS A 34 6.08 17.64 -5.87
N LYS A 35 6.33 18.68 -5.08
CA LYS A 35 6.00 18.70 -3.64
C LYS A 35 4.50 18.47 -3.42
N ALA A 36 3.65 19.21 -4.13
CA ALA A 36 2.20 19.07 -4.04
C ALA A 36 1.73 17.65 -4.37
N TRP A 37 2.33 17.02 -5.40
CA TRP A 37 2.07 15.62 -5.73
C TRP A 37 2.37 14.69 -4.56
N PHE A 38 3.57 14.81 -3.94
CA PHE A 38 3.92 13.99 -2.78
C PHE A 38 3.08 14.31 -1.54
N ASP A 39 2.65 15.56 -1.35
CA ASP A 39 1.83 15.95 -0.21
C ASP A 39 0.46 15.23 -0.22
N PHE A 40 -0.08 14.84 -1.38
CA PHE A 40 -1.31 14.04 -1.46
C PHE A 40 -1.18 12.61 -0.93
N PHE A 41 0.04 12.06 -0.96
CA PHE A 41 0.32 10.69 -0.50
C PHE A 41 1.02 10.67 0.86
N LYS A 42 1.12 11.81 1.56
CA LYS A 42 1.70 11.86 2.89
C LYS A 42 0.74 11.26 3.91
N ASP A 43 1.28 10.45 4.80
CA ASP A 43 0.53 9.89 5.92
C ASP A 43 -0.02 10.99 6.82
N PRO A 44 -1.26 10.87 7.30
CA PRO A 44 -1.88 11.87 8.16
C PRO A 44 -1.08 12.07 9.46
N GLU A 45 -0.42 11.02 9.95
CA GLU A 45 0.46 11.10 11.13
C GLU A 45 1.71 11.94 10.85
N ALA A 46 2.35 11.73 9.70
CA ALA A 46 3.50 12.53 9.29
C ALA A 46 3.13 14.01 9.11
N ILE A 47 1.95 14.29 8.52
CA ILE A 47 1.44 15.66 8.38
C ILE A 47 1.23 16.30 9.77
N LEU A 48 0.64 15.57 10.71
CA LEU A 48 0.38 16.05 12.06
C LEU A 48 1.67 16.40 12.80
N LEU A 49 2.69 15.55 12.70
CA LEU A 49 4.00 15.79 13.31
C LEU A 49 4.69 17.02 12.70
N GLU A 50 4.68 17.13 11.37
CA GLU A 50 5.26 18.28 10.66
C GLU A 50 4.57 19.60 11.02
N GLU A 51 3.24 19.60 11.10
CA GLU A 51 2.46 20.81 11.39
C GLU A 51 2.58 21.23 12.87
N GLN A 52 2.65 20.29 13.81
CA GLN A 52 2.91 20.61 15.22
C GLN A 52 4.33 21.16 15.46
N ALA A 53 5.31 20.68 14.70
CA ALA A 53 6.68 21.21 14.77
C ALA A 53 6.81 22.62 14.17
N LYS A 54 5.86 23.03 13.31
CA LYS A 54 5.85 24.37 12.71
C LYS A 54 5.25 25.38 13.68
N LYS A 55 5.90 26.55 13.79
CA LYS A 55 5.30 27.70 14.49
C LYS A 55 4.09 28.20 13.71
N PRO A 56 3.03 28.69 14.38
CA PRO A 56 1.86 29.21 13.68
C PRO A 56 2.19 30.49 12.92
N CYS A 57 1.58 30.66 11.76
CA CYS A 57 1.79 31.82 10.90
C CYS A 57 1.12 33.06 11.47
N ARG A 58 1.93 34.03 11.92
CA ARG A 58 1.41 35.29 12.50
C ARG A 58 0.53 36.08 11.54
N MET A 59 0.90 36.13 10.26
CA MET A 59 0.16 36.89 9.24
C MET A 59 -1.22 36.27 8.98
N PHE A 60 -1.26 34.94 8.86
CA PHE A 60 -2.53 34.22 8.70
C PHE A 60 -3.40 34.33 9.95
N LEU A 61 -2.84 34.21 11.15
CA LEU A 61 -3.60 34.36 12.39
C LEU A 61 -4.18 35.76 12.59
N GLN A 62 -3.45 36.81 12.19
CA GLN A 62 -3.89 38.19 12.40
C GLN A 62 -4.83 38.71 11.31
N LYS A 63 -4.55 38.38 10.05
CA LYS A 63 -5.26 38.93 8.88
C LYS A 63 -6.17 37.92 8.20
N GLY A 64 -6.07 36.63 8.52
CA GLY A 64 -6.74 35.54 7.82
C GLY A 64 -6.16 35.23 6.43
N ILE A 65 -5.16 35.98 5.98
CA ILE A 65 -4.59 35.89 4.63
C ILE A 65 -3.06 35.88 4.74
N CYS A 66 -2.42 34.99 3.98
CA CYS A 66 -0.98 34.86 3.91
C CYS A 66 -0.53 34.83 2.44
N ASP A 67 0.36 35.74 2.07
CA ASP A 67 0.84 35.88 0.68
C ASP A 67 1.61 34.64 0.17
N PHE A 68 2.13 33.83 1.10
CA PHE A 68 2.83 32.58 0.76
C PHE A 68 1.88 31.41 0.47
N GLY A 69 0.58 31.55 0.78
CA GLY A 69 -0.45 30.53 0.56
C GLY A 69 -0.07 29.16 1.14
N PRO A 70 -0.25 28.06 0.38
CA PRO A 70 0.04 26.70 0.86
C PRO A 70 1.55 26.39 0.97
N ASN A 71 2.41 27.26 0.41
CA ASN A 71 3.87 27.12 0.52
C ASN A 71 4.45 27.88 1.72
N CYS A 72 3.60 28.35 2.65
CA CYS A 72 4.08 29.03 3.84
C CYS A 72 4.96 28.09 4.68
N ARG A 73 6.05 28.63 5.23
CA ARG A 73 6.95 27.88 6.12
C ARG A 73 6.32 27.59 7.49
N PHE A 74 5.30 28.37 7.85
CA PHE A 74 4.59 28.36 9.13
C PHE A 74 3.24 27.66 9.00
N SER A 75 2.74 27.10 10.10
CA SER A 75 1.45 26.40 10.08
C SER A 75 0.31 27.38 9.91
N HIS A 76 -0.63 27.03 9.03
CA HIS A 76 -1.92 27.71 8.85
C HIS A 76 -3.08 26.93 9.49
N MET A 77 -2.80 25.81 10.16
CA MET A 77 -3.84 24.99 10.77
C MET A 77 -4.43 25.70 11.99
N SER A 78 -5.76 25.70 12.09
CA SER A 78 -6.47 26.09 13.30
C SER A 78 -6.52 24.95 14.30
N ASP A 79 -6.86 25.24 15.56
CA ASP A 79 -7.07 24.21 16.59
C ASP A 79 -8.09 23.15 16.15
N GLN A 80 -9.11 23.56 15.40
CA GLN A 80 -10.11 22.64 14.84
C GLN A 80 -9.51 21.72 13.78
N ASP A 81 -8.61 22.23 12.94
CA ASP A 81 -7.94 21.43 11.91
C ASP A 81 -7.00 20.40 12.55
N PHE A 82 -6.25 20.80 13.58
CA PHE A 82 -5.41 19.88 14.35
C PHE A 82 -6.25 18.77 15.02
N TYR A 83 -7.40 19.12 15.58
CA TYR A 83 -8.32 18.14 16.17
C TYR A 83 -8.85 17.14 15.14
N ARG A 84 -9.24 17.60 13.94
CA ARG A 84 -9.70 16.73 12.85
C ARG A 84 -8.59 15.79 12.39
N LEU A 85 -7.39 16.31 12.18
CA LEU A 85 -6.24 15.53 11.74
C LEU A 85 -5.85 14.47 12.79
N ARG A 86 -5.84 14.85 14.07
CA ARG A 86 -5.59 13.91 15.17
C ARG A 86 -6.60 12.76 15.21
N ARG A 87 -7.89 13.08 15.05
CA ARG A 87 -8.95 12.04 14.97
C ARG A 87 -8.78 11.13 13.75
N GLN A 88 -8.31 11.65 12.63
CA GLN A 88 -8.05 10.83 11.43
C GLN A 88 -6.90 9.85 11.68
N VAL A 89 -5.84 10.28 12.35
CA VAL A 89 -4.72 9.39 12.75
C VAL A 89 -5.20 8.32 13.73
N GLU A 90 -5.93 8.71 14.77
CA GLU A 90 -6.47 7.77 15.77
C GLU A 90 -7.45 6.75 15.14
N GLY A 91 -8.25 7.18 14.16
CA GLY A 91 -9.17 6.30 13.42
C GLY A 91 -8.49 5.39 12.38
N GLY A 92 -7.50 5.91 11.64
CA GLY A 92 -6.76 5.15 10.62
C GLY A 92 -5.87 4.07 11.22
N ASN A 93 -5.28 4.32 12.39
CA ASN A 93 -4.42 3.35 13.08
C ASN A 93 -5.14 2.05 13.45
N SER A 94 -6.48 2.07 13.57
CA SER A 94 -7.28 0.85 13.81
C SER A 94 -7.47 0.00 12.54
N GLN A 95 -7.42 0.62 11.36
CA GLN A 95 -7.56 -0.06 10.07
C GLN A 95 -6.20 -0.61 9.60
N GLU A 96 -5.12 0.17 9.76
CA GLU A 96 -3.73 -0.26 9.54
C GLU A 96 -3.37 -1.42 10.49
N HIS A 97 -3.70 -1.32 11.79
CA HIS A 97 -3.50 -2.42 12.74
C HIS A 97 -4.34 -3.67 12.40
N PHE A 98 -5.46 -3.54 11.67
CA PHE A 98 -6.22 -4.68 11.17
C PHE A 98 -5.52 -5.34 9.99
N GLU A 99 -4.97 -4.55 9.04
CA GLU A 99 -4.17 -5.07 7.92
C GLU A 99 -2.84 -5.67 8.39
N ASP A 100 -2.11 -5.02 9.29
CA ASP A 100 -0.90 -5.55 9.91
C ASP A 100 -1.19 -6.81 10.73
N LYS A 101 -2.33 -6.88 11.42
CA LYS A 101 -2.75 -8.10 12.12
C LYS A 101 -3.09 -9.23 11.13
N ILE A 102 -3.79 -8.94 10.04
CA ILE A 102 -4.08 -9.90 8.95
C ILE A 102 -2.80 -10.39 8.27
N LEU A 103 -1.81 -9.51 8.07
CA LEU A 103 -0.52 -9.84 7.47
C LEU A 103 0.37 -10.62 8.46
N SER A 104 0.32 -10.29 9.75
CA SER A 104 1.04 -11.03 10.79
C SER A 104 0.51 -12.47 10.94
N ASP A 105 -0.81 -12.67 10.79
CA ASP A 105 -1.48 -13.97 10.85
C ASP A 105 -1.17 -14.86 9.63
N ARG A 106 -0.45 -14.31 8.63
CA ARG A 106 0.06 -15.03 7.45
C ARG A 106 1.58 -14.92 7.32
N SER A 107 2.30 -14.96 8.45
CA SER A 107 3.76 -15.02 8.45
C SER A 107 4.26 -16.21 7.61
N VAL A 108 5.02 -15.90 6.55
CA VAL A 108 5.62 -16.89 5.65
C VAL A 108 6.50 -17.87 6.43
N GLU A 109 7.21 -17.38 7.45
CA GLU A 109 8.07 -18.18 8.32
C GLU A 109 7.27 -19.24 9.10
N GLU A 110 6.09 -18.88 9.60
CA GLU A 110 5.22 -19.81 10.35
C GLU A 110 4.58 -20.85 9.42
N TRP A 111 4.26 -20.46 8.18
CA TRP A 111 3.77 -21.39 7.16
C TRP A 111 4.86 -22.39 6.71
N LEU A 112 6.10 -21.92 6.48
CA LEU A 112 7.23 -22.75 6.08
C LEU A 112 7.56 -23.80 7.15
N THR A 113 7.59 -23.40 8.42
CA THR A 113 7.84 -24.33 9.54
C THR A 113 6.72 -25.38 9.67
N ARG A 114 5.45 -25.00 9.49
CA ARG A 114 4.30 -25.93 9.50
C ARG A 114 4.36 -26.92 8.33
N ARG A 115 4.84 -26.50 7.16
CA ARG A 115 5.05 -27.36 5.99
C ARG A 115 6.23 -28.31 6.17
N GLU A 116 7.34 -27.84 6.71
CA GLU A 116 8.51 -28.67 7.01
C GLU A 116 8.22 -29.73 8.07
N LYS A 117 7.46 -29.37 9.11
CA LYS A 117 7.00 -30.32 10.14
C LYS A 117 6.12 -31.44 9.55
N ARG A 118 5.23 -31.12 8.61
CA ARG A 118 4.41 -32.11 7.87
C ARG A 118 5.28 -33.01 6.98
N ARG A 119 6.25 -32.44 6.26
CA ARG A 119 7.20 -33.19 5.43
C ARG A 119 8.04 -34.16 6.28
N ASN A 120 8.52 -33.73 7.43
CA ASN A 120 9.33 -34.56 8.32
C ASN A 120 8.51 -35.69 8.97
N ALA A 121 7.22 -35.44 9.26
CA ALA A 121 6.30 -36.48 9.74
C ALA A 121 6.04 -37.57 8.67
N LEU A 122 5.94 -37.18 7.39
CA LEU A 122 5.78 -38.12 6.26
C LEU A 122 7.06 -38.91 5.96
N CYS A 123 8.25 -38.32 6.12
CA CYS A 123 9.52 -39.06 6.00
C CYS A 123 9.82 -39.99 7.17
N SER A 124 9.17 -39.81 8.31
CA SER A 124 9.38 -40.64 9.51
C SER A 124 8.33 -41.75 9.65
N ALA A 125 7.37 -41.82 8.71
CA ALA A 125 6.25 -42.76 8.69
C ALA A 125 6.35 -43.70 7.48
N GLU A 126 7.50 -44.36 7.30
CA GLU A 126 7.55 -45.63 6.56
C GLU A 126 7.26 -46.77 7.56
N ASP A 127 5.97 -46.97 7.85
CA ASP A 127 5.29 -48.27 7.72
C ASP A 127 3.84 -48.20 8.26
N VAL A 128 2.96 -48.93 7.57
CA VAL A 128 1.55 -49.27 7.88
C VAL A 128 0.46 -48.42 7.20
N LYS A 129 -0.43 -49.16 6.51
CA LYS A 129 -1.52 -48.77 5.60
C LYS A 129 -2.74 -48.16 6.30
N THR A 130 -3.42 -47.31 5.53
CA THR A 130 -4.86 -46.99 5.45
C THR A 130 -5.65 -47.02 6.76
N ASP A 131 -6.14 -45.85 7.18
CA ASP A 131 -7.59 -45.65 7.31
C ASP A 131 -7.97 -44.18 7.17
N THR A 132 -9.12 -44.01 6.52
CA THR A 132 -9.89 -42.79 6.30
C THR A 132 -10.22 -42.09 7.61
N GLU A 133 -9.68 -40.89 7.82
CA GLU A 133 -10.28 -39.88 8.72
C GLU A 133 -10.02 -38.51 8.07
N GLU A 134 -11.11 -37.92 7.55
CA GLU A 134 -11.15 -36.55 7.04
C GLU A 134 -10.77 -35.60 8.16
N SER A 135 -9.53 -35.10 8.14
CA SER A 135 -9.18 -33.88 8.87
C SER A 135 -9.70 -32.69 8.07
N PRO A 136 -10.24 -31.64 8.72
CA PRO A 136 -10.80 -30.51 8.00
C PRO A 136 -9.68 -29.92 7.15
N GLU A 137 -9.85 -29.95 5.83
CA GLU A 137 -9.01 -29.20 4.91
C GLU A 137 -9.19 -27.72 5.25
N GLU A 138 -8.34 -27.22 6.15
CA GLU A 138 -8.12 -25.80 6.44
C GLU A 138 -7.99 -25.11 5.08
N THR A 139 -9.09 -24.50 4.66
CA THR A 139 -9.21 -23.98 3.32
C THR A 139 -8.36 -22.72 3.32
N ASP A 140 -7.12 -22.83 2.81
CA ASP A 140 -6.13 -21.75 2.72
C ASP A 140 -6.61 -20.53 1.90
N VAL A 141 -7.84 -20.61 1.38
CA VAL A 141 -8.55 -19.60 0.62
C VAL A 141 -9.06 -18.54 1.60
N PRO A 142 -8.57 -17.29 1.51
CA PRO A 142 -9.10 -16.19 2.29
C PRO A 142 -10.63 -16.14 2.20
N GLN A 143 -11.31 -16.11 3.36
CA GLN A 143 -12.78 -16.15 3.43
C GLN A 143 -13.44 -15.03 2.61
N HIS A 144 -12.76 -13.90 2.42
CA HIS A 144 -13.24 -12.80 1.60
C HIS A 144 -13.41 -13.16 0.12
N LEU A 145 -12.62 -14.11 -0.42
CA LEU A 145 -12.77 -14.56 -1.81
C LEU A 145 -14.02 -15.41 -1.98
N LEU A 146 -14.42 -16.16 -0.95
CA LEU A 146 -15.65 -16.97 -0.98
C LEU A 146 -16.92 -16.10 -0.95
N LEU A 147 -16.81 -14.84 -0.51
CA LEU A 147 -17.91 -13.88 -0.43
C LEU A 147 -18.12 -13.08 -1.72
N VAL A 148 -17.20 -13.16 -2.70
CA VAL A 148 -17.32 -12.46 -3.99
C VAL A 148 -18.12 -13.33 -4.96
N PRO A 149 -19.34 -12.94 -5.36
CA PRO A 149 -20.05 -13.63 -6.44
C PRO A 149 -19.30 -13.46 -7.76
N ASP A 150 -19.20 -14.56 -8.53
CA ASP A 150 -18.61 -14.64 -9.87
C ASP A 150 -17.12 -14.27 -10.02
N LEU A 151 -16.26 -14.92 -9.22
CA LEU A 151 -14.82 -14.90 -9.46
C LEU A 151 -14.46 -15.41 -10.87
N PRO A 152 -13.59 -14.70 -11.61
CA PRO A 152 -13.10 -15.17 -12.90
C PRO A 152 -12.37 -16.52 -12.73
N PRO A 153 -12.35 -17.39 -13.76
CA PRO A 153 -11.85 -18.76 -13.65
C PRO A 153 -10.47 -18.90 -12.99
N SER A 154 -9.56 -17.94 -13.22
CA SER A 154 -8.21 -17.90 -12.65
C SER A 154 -8.14 -17.60 -11.14
N LEU A 155 -9.21 -17.06 -10.56
CA LEU A 155 -9.28 -16.68 -9.14
C LEU A 155 -10.24 -17.58 -8.35
N ARG A 156 -10.77 -18.63 -8.97
CA ARG A 156 -11.60 -19.61 -8.27
C ARG A 156 -10.72 -20.50 -7.39
N PRO A 157 -11.13 -20.76 -6.13
CA PRO A 157 -10.38 -21.67 -5.28
C PRO A 157 -10.36 -23.09 -5.88
N PRO A 158 -9.31 -23.87 -5.61
CA PRO A 158 -9.29 -25.28 -6.02
C PRO A 158 -10.44 -26.04 -5.36
N PRO A 159 -11.01 -27.06 -6.03
CA PRO A 159 -12.04 -27.90 -5.41
C PRO A 159 -11.48 -28.63 -4.19
N PRO A 160 -12.30 -28.94 -3.17
CA PRO A 160 -11.89 -29.77 -2.03
C PRO A 160 -11.32 -31.10 -2.55
N GLY A 161 -10.12 -31.46 -2.07
CA GLY A 161 -9.32 -32.57 -2.63
C GLY A 161 -8.36 -32.22 -3.78
N GLY A 162 -8.25 -30.95 -4.17
CA GLY A 162 -7.27 -30.44 -5.13
C GLY A 162 -7.49 -30.84 -6.59
N TRP A 163 -6.65 -30.31 -7.49
CA TRP A 163 -6.64 -30.73 -8.90
C TRP A 163 -5.85 -32.02 -9.03
N LYS A 164 -6.46 -33.06 -9.62
CA LYS A 164 -5.75 -34.30 -9.95
C LYS A 164 -4.79 -34.03 -11.11
N VAL A 165 -3.56 -33.64 -10.79
CA VAL A 165 -2.51 -33.44 -11.79
C VAL A 165 -1.93 -34.80 -12.17
N SER A 166 -2.14 -35.23 -13.41
CA SER A 166 -1.40 -36.35 -14.00
C SER A 166 0.08 -35.95 -14.15
N ALA A 167 1.01 -36.82 -13.77
CA ALA A 167 2.45 -36.54 -13.69
C ALA A 167 3.15 -36.13 -15.01
N ASN A 168 2.44 -36.06 -16.14
CA ASN A 168 3.00 -35.85 -17.48
C ASN A 168 2.53 -34.56 -18.17
N THR A 169 2.09 -33.55 -17.43
CA THR A 169 1.76 -32.26 -18.05
C THR A 169 3.03 -31.46 -18.30
N GLU A 170 3.62 -31.62 -19.48
CA GLU A 170 4.68 -30.76 -19.99
C GLU A 170 4.07 -29.42 -20.41
N TRP A 171 4.59 -28.32 -19.87
CA TRP A 171 4.21 -26.97 -20.27
C TRP A 171 4.88 -26.66 -21.61
N GLY A 172 4.07 -26.47 -22.65
CA GLY A 172 4.54 -26.14 -24.01
C GLY A 172 4.99 -24.69 -24.17
#